data_AF-A0AB36EN78-F1
#
_entry.id   AF-A0AB36EN78-F1
#
_cell.length_a   1.000
_cell.length_b   1.000
_cell.length_c   1.000
_cell.angle_alpha   90.00
_cell.angle_beta   90.00
_cell.angle_gamma   90.00
#
_symmetry.space_group_name_H-M   'P 1'
#
loop_
_entity.id
_entity.type
_entity.pdbx_description
1 polymer ?
#
loop_
_entity_poly.entity_id
_entity_poly.type
_entity_poly.pdbx_seq_one_letter_code
_entity_poly.pdbx_strand_id
1 'polypeptide(L)'
;MVTVANGFSRRRRMFAVISAGVPVLIFAQVLLAGLSIYYDGSLLVVHKGLGMLIAVPIVSLVVLALRHDDLRPNLGRALVLLALYCLQVALMSIGRETGSGFLQALHVANAFVMGAFSDFAARKARGLS
;
A
#
# COMPACT_ATOMS: atom_id res chain seq x y z
N MET A 1 12.84 -10.95 -30.59
CA MET A 1 11.76 -11.56 -29.78
C MET A 1 12.17 -11.79 -28.32
N VAL A 2 13.33 -12.39 -28.03
CA VAL A 2 13.81 -12.70 -26.66
C VAL A 2 13.92 -11.46 -25.75
N THR A 3 14.40 -10.33 -26.28
CA THR A 3 14.55 -9.07 -25.54
C THR A 3 13.22 -8.44 -25.09
N VAL A 4 12.17 -8.59 -25.91
CA VAL A 4 10.84 -8.02 -25.62
C VAL A 4 10.13 -8.84 -24.53
N ALA A 5 10.23 -10.18 -24.62
CA ALA A 5 9.72 -11.09 -23.58
C ALA A 5 10.39 -10.85 -22.21
N ASN A 6 11.70 -10.59 -22.20
CA ASN A 6 12.44 -10.22 -20.97
C ASN A 6 12.02 -8.86 -20.39
N GLY A 7 11.59 -7.92 -21.23
CA GLY A 7 11.05 -6.63 -20.79
C GLY A 7 9.70 -6.77 -20.09
N PHE A 8 8.81 -7.60 -20.64
CA PHE A 8 7.50 -7.91 -20.05
C PHE A 8 7.63 -8.59 -18.69
N SER A 9 8.50 -9.59 -18.57
CA SER A 9 8.72 -10.31 -17.30
C SER A 9 9.34 -9.40 -16.24
N ARG A 10 10.26 -8.50 -16.61
CA ARG A 10 10.88 -7.53 -15.70
C ARG A 10 9.86 -6.54 -15.14
N ARG A 11 8.98 -5.97 -15.98
CA ARG A 11 7.95 -5.02 -15.53
C ARG A 11 6.93 -5.64 -14.58
N ARG A 12 6.47 -6.86 -14.89
CA ARG A 12 5.57 -7.61 -14.01
C ARG A 12 6.22 -7.94 -12.66
N ARG A 13 7.50 -8.34 -12.68
CA ARG A 13 8.27 -8.54 -11.45
C ARG A 13 8.38 -7.25 -10.65
N MET A 14 8.66 -6.11 -11.30
CA MET A 14 8.75 -4.81 -10.63
C MET A 14 7.43 -4.42 -9.98
N PHE A 15 6.30 -4.52 -10.70
CA PHE A 15 4.97 -4.31 -10.12
C PHE A 15 4.75 -5.20 -8.89
N ALA A 16 5.06 -6.49 -9.01
CA ALA A 16 4.89 -7.44 -7.91
C ALA A 16 5.77 -7.13 -6.70
N VAL A 17 7.00 -6.66 -6.91
CA VAL A 17 7.91 -6.27 -5.83
C VAL A 17 7.41 -5.01 -5.12
N ILE A 18 7.00 -3.98 -5.87
CA ILE A 18 6.45 -2.75 -5.29
C ILE A 18 5.19 -3.08 -4.48
N SER A 19 4.29 -3.89 -5.04
CA SER A 19 3.05 -4.32 -4.37
C SER A 19 3.33 -5.17 -3.12
N ALA A 20 4.32 -6.05 -3.14
CA ALA A 20 4.74 -6.83 -1.98
C ALA A 20 5.48 -6.00 -0.92
N GLY A 21 5.96 -4.80 -1.26
CA GLY A 21 6.54 -3.86 -0.30
C GLY A 21 5.50 -3.20 0.60
N VAL A 22 4.27 -2.99 0.13
CA VAL A 22 3.22 -2.32 0.91
C VAL A 22 2.87 -3.08 2.21
N PRO A 23 2.67 -4.41 2.23
CA PRO A 23 2.49 -5.17 3.46
C PRO A 23 3.65 -5.03 4.45
N VAL A 24 4.89 -4.97 3.96
CA VAL A 24 6.09 -4.76 4.80
C VAL A 24 6.06 -3.38 5.44
N LEU A 25 5.70 -2.35 4.68
CA LEU A 25 5.54 -0.99 5.20
C LEU A 25 4.40 -0.91 6.22
N ILE A 26 3.27 -1.58 5.98
CA ILE A 26 2.15 -1.67 6.93
C ILE A 26 2.58 -2.38 8.21
N PHE A 27 3.34 -3.46 8.12
CA PHE A 27 3.87 -4.14 9.31
C PHE A 27 4.78 -3.21 10.12
N ALA A 28 5.70 -2.49 9.45
CA ALA A 28 6.52 -1.48 10.10
C ALA A 28 5.68 -0.39 10.78
N GLN A 29 4.55 0.01 10.17
CA GLN A 29 3.64 0.98 10.77
C GLN A 29 3.01 0.52 12.08
N VAL A 30 2.54 -0.73 12.09
CA VAL A 30 1.94 -1.34 13.28
C VAL A 30 2.99 -1.46 14.38
N LEU A 31 4.22 -1.85 14.04
CA LEU A 31 5.33 -1.89 15.00
C LEU A 31 5.67 -0.50 15.56
N LEU A 32 5.78 0.52 14.72
CA LEU A 32 6.08 1.89 15.17
C LEU A 32 4.99 2.43 16.12
N ALA A 33 3.71 2.23 15.78
CA ALA A 33 2.60 2.61 16.64
C ALA A 33 2.63 1.83 17.96
N GLY A 34 2.82 0.51 17.92
CA GLY A 34 2.88 -0.33 19.11
C GLY A 34 4.06 0.01 20.03
N LEU A 35 5.26 0.20 19.46
CA LEU A 35 6.44 0.59 20.22
C LEU A 35 6.30 1.98 20.85
N SER A 36 5.57 2.91 20.22
CA SER A 36 5.33 4.25 20.76
C SER A 36 4.50 4.28 22.04
N ILE A 37 3.83 3.17 22.39
CA ILE A 37 3.14 3.00 23.67
C ILE A 37 4.16 2.76 24.80
N TYR A 38 5.28 2.10 24.49
CA TYR A 38 6.30 1.69 25.48
C TYR A 38 7.51 2.63 25.52
N TYR A 39 7.80 3.32 24.42
CA TYR A 39 8.84 4.34 24.29
C TYR A 39 8.23 5.75 24.32
N ASP A 40 9.03 6.78 24.06
CA ASP A 40 8.51 8.15 23.91
C ASP A 40 7.67 8.33 22.63
N GLY A 41 6.88 9.41 22.59
CA GLY A 41 5.98 9.71 21.48
C GLY A 41 6.66 10.07 20.16
N SER A 42 8.00 10.09 20.07
CA SER A 42 8.72 10.43 18.83
C SER A 42 8.43 9.45 17.70
N LEU A 43 8.21 8.17 18.04
CA LEU A 43 7.86 7.12 17.07
C LEU A 43 6.50 7.37 16.40
N LEU A 44 5.58 8.13 17.02
CA LEU A 44 4.33 8.55 16.37
C LEU A 44 4.57 9.52 15.22
N VAL A 45 5.61 10.36 15.30
CA VAL A 45 6.00 11.25 14.20
C VAL A 45 6.53 10.44 13.03
N VAL A 46 7.38 9.44 13.33
CA VAL A 46 7.90 8.51 12.32
C VAL A 46 6.78 7.69 11.69
N HIS A 47 5.84 7.18 12.48
CA HIS A 47 4.63 6.46 12.02
C HIS A 47 3.82 7.32 11.03
N LYS A 48 3.55 8.59 11.37
CA LYS A 48 2.86 9.52 10.46
C LYS A 48 3.63 9.75 9.17
N GLY A 49 4.94 9.98 9.25
CA GLY A 49 5.81 10.19 8.07
C GLY A 49 5.85 8.97 7.15
N LEU A 50 6.03 7.78 7.72
CA LEU A 50 5.95 6.51 6.99
C LEU A 50 4.57 6.31 6.36
N GLY A 51 3.51 6.88 6.95
CA GLY A 51 2.12 6.71 6.50
C GLY A 51 1.88 7.47 5.22
N MET A 52 2.49 8.65 5.13
CA MET A 52 2.57 9.41 3.89
C MET A 52 3.45 8.71 2.85
N LEU A 53 4.57 8.10 3.28
CA LEU A 53 5.47 7.40 2.36
C LEU A 53 4.81 6.21 1.64
N ILE A 54 3.85 5.53 2.28
CA ILE A 54 3.09 4.42 1.65
C ILE A 54 2.33 4.86 0.38
N ALA A 55 2.00 6.14 0.22
CA ALA A 55 1.42 6.65 -1.02
C ALA A 55 2.33 6.41 -2.22
N VAL A 56 3.65 6.51 -2.05
CA VAL A 56 4.65 6.41 -3.14
C VAL A 56 4.58 5.08 -3.87
N PRO A 57 4.70 3.90 -3.21
CA PRO A 57 4.56 2.63 -3.90
C PRO A 57 3.16 2.44 -4.51
N ILE A 58 2.09 2.89 -3.86
CA ILE A 58 0.72 2.73 -4.38
C ILE A 58 0.51 3.55 -5.66
N VAL A 59 0.90 4.82 -5.66
CA VAL A 59 0.83 5.68 -6.86
C VAL A 59 1.73 5.13 -7.96
N SER A 60 2.92 4.61 -7.60
CA SER A 60 3.82 3.97 -8.57
C SER A 60 3.16 2.79 -9.28
N LEU A 61 2.38 1.96 -8.58
CA LEU A 61 1.62 0.86 -9.19
C LEU A 61 0.58 1.37 -10.20
N VAL A 62 -0.15 2.43 -9.85
CA VAL A 62 -1.13 3.05 -10.76
C VAL A 62 -0.44 3.61 -12.00
N VAL A 63 0.65 4.36 -11.82
CA VAL A 63 1.43 4.93 -12.92
C VAL A 63 1.99 3.83 -13.83
N LEU A 64 2.54 2.76 -13.26
CA LEU A 64 3.04 1.61 -14.03
C LEU A 64 1.93 0.92 -14.83
N ALA A 65 0.76 0.71 -14.23
CA ALA A 65 -0.38 0.09 -14.89
C ALA A 65 -1.00 0.97 -15.99
N LEU A 66 -0.93 2.29 -15.86
CA LEU A 66 -1.37 3.23 -16.89
C LEU A 66 -0.39 3.35 -18.06
N ARG A 67 0.93 3.34 -17.77
CA ARG A 67 1.99 3.54 -18.77
C ARG A 67 2.33 2.31 -19.59
N HIS A 68 1.99 1.11 -19.12
CA HIS A 68 2.40 -0.14 -19.76
C HIS A 68 1.20 -1.05 -20.01
N ASP A 69 0.93 -1.34 -21.29
CA ASP A 69 -0.20 -2.19 -21.69
C ASP A 69 -0.16 -3.58 -21.07
N ASP A 70 1.04 -4.14 -20.86
CA ASP A 70 1.20 -5.42 -20.19
C ASP A 70 0.85 -5.41 -18.70
N LEU A 71 0.77 -4.23 -18.08
CA LEU A 71 0.39 -4.04 -16.69
C LEU A 71 -1.04 -3.49 -16.55
N ARG A 72 -1.70 -3.04 -17.63
CA ARG A 72 -3.10 -2.57 -17.62
C ARG A 72 -4.09 -3.51 -16.93
N PRO A 73 -3.99 -4.85 -17.05
CA PRO A 73 -4.86 -5.77 -16.30
C PRO A 73 -4.76 -5.65 -14.77
N ASN A 74 -3.73 -4.99 -14.25
CA ASN A 74 -3.55 -4.70 -12.82
C ASN A 74 -4.02 -3.30 -12.40
N LEU A 75 -4.47 -2.46 -13.33
CA LEU A 75 -4.91 -1.09 -13.03
C LEU A 75 -6.03 -1.08 -11.99
N GLY A 76 -7.06 -1.92 -12.15
CA GLY A 76 -8.15 -2.01 -11.18
C GLY A 76 -7.66 -2.37 -9.78
N ARG A 77 -6.65 -3.25 -9.65
CA ARG A 77 -6.06 -3.60 -8.36
C ARG A 77 -5.28 -2.42 -7.77
N ALA A 78 -4.50 -1.71 -8.59
CA ALA A 78 -3.78 -0.52 -8.15
C ALA A 78 -4.74 0.60 -7.70
N LEU A 79 -5.86 0.79 -8.40
CA LEU A 79 -6.90 1.76 -8.03
C LEU A 79 -7.63 1.37 -6.75
N VAL A 80 -7.91 0.09 -6.51
CA VAL A 80 -8.46 -0.38 -5.23
C VAL A 80 -7.47 -0.10 -4.09
N LEU A 81 -6.17 -0.37 -4.27
CA LEU A 81 -5.15 -0.01 -3.27
C LEU A 81 -5.11 1.50 -3.00
N LEU A 82 -5.20 2.32 -4.04
CA LEU A 82 -5.26 3.77 -3.90
C LEU A 82 -6.51 4.22 -3.14
N ALA A 83 -7.68 3.66 -3.45
CA ALA A 83 -8.92 3.96 -2.76
C ALA A 83 -8.85 3.55 -1.27
N LEU A 84 -8.31 2.37 -0.98
CA LEU A 84 -8.09 1.92 0.40
C LEU A 84 -7.10 2.82 1.15
N TYR A 85 -6.05 3.32 0.48
CA TYR A 85 -5.14 4.29 1.07
C TYR A 85 -5.82 5.65 1.35
N CYS A 86 -6.62 6.17 0.42
CA CYS A 86 -7.39 7.39 0.67
C CYS A 86 -8.38 7.19 1.84
N LEU A 87 -9.03 6.03 1.92
CA LEU A 87 -9.88 5.66 3.04
C LEU A 87 -9.09 5.59 4.34
N GLN A 88 -7.87 5.04 4.33
CA GLN A 88 -6.96 4.99 5.49
C GLN A 88 -6.71 6.39 6.06
N VAL A 89 -6.41 7.36 5.18
CA VAL A 89 -6.16 8.76 5.56
C VAL A 89 -7.44 9.43 6.06
N ALA A 90 -8.57 9.20 5.38
CA ALA A 90 -9.87 9.76 5.75
C ALA A 90 -10.34 9.27 7.12
N LEU A 91 -10.27 7.97 7.40
CA LEU A 91 -10.65 7.38 8.69
C LEU A 91 -9.89 8.02 9.85
N MET A 92 -8.57 8.19 9.71
CA MET A 92 -7.74 8.79 10.75
C MET A 92 -7.98 10.30 10.88
N SER A 93 -8.09 11.03 9.76
CA SER A 93 -8.25 12.49 9.78
C SER A 93 -9.62 12.88 10.33
N ILE A 94 -10.69 12.31 9.79
CA ILE A 94 -12.06 12.54 10.24
C ILE A 94 -12.24 12.03 11.68
N GLY A 95 -11.69 10.86 12.01
CA GLY A 95 -11.75 10.30 13.35
C GLY A 95 -11.08 11.21 14.40
N ARG A 96 -9.99 11.90 14.03
CA ARG A 96 -9.34 12.89 14.90
C ARG A 96 -10.14 14.19 15.01
N GLU A 97 -10.64 14.72 13.90
CA GLU A 97 -11.42 15.97 13.87
C GLU A 97 -12.75 15.85 14.63
N THR A 98 -13.40 14.69 14.53
CA THR A 98 -14.68 14.40 15.21
C THR A 98 -14.52 13.83 16.61
N GLY A 99 -13.29 13.50 17.04
CA GLY A 99 -13.05 12.79 18.30
C GLY A 99 -13.58 11.35 18.33
N SER A 100 -13.95 10.78 17.18
CA SER A 100 -14.51 9.42 17.10
C SER A 100 -13.42 8.34 17.17
N GLY A 101 -13.30 7.71 18.34
CA GLY A 101 -12.41 6.56 18.54
C GLY A 101 -12.75 5.36 17.64
N PHE A 102 -14.03 5.20 17.28
CA PHE A 102 -14.47 4.13 16.36
C PHE A 102 -13.88 4.30 14.95
N LEU A 103 -13.94 5.51 14.38
CA LEU A 103 -13.34 5.78 13.07
C LEU A 103 -11.82 5.61 13.09
N GLN A 104 -11.17 6.03 14.19
CA GLN A 104 -9.74 5.82 14.39
C GLN A 104 -9.40 4.32 14.53
N ALA A 105 -10.25 3.50 15.14
CA ALA A 105 -10.04 2.05 15.21
C ALA A 105 -10.19 1.36 13.84
N LEU A 106 -11.14 1.81 13.01
CA LEU A 106 -11.32 1.29 11.64
C LEU A 106 -10.08 1.49 10.76
N HIS A 107 -9.28 2.53 11.02
CA HIS A 107 -8.00 2.73 10.34
C HIS A 107 -7.07 1.53 10.50
N VAL A 108 -7.02 0.91 11.68
CA VAL A 108 -6.19 -0.28 11.91
C VAL A 108 -6.70 -1.46 11.08
N ALA A 109 -8.01 -1.70 11.09
CA ALA A 109 -8.62 -2.77 10.29
C ALA A 109 -8.36 -2.57 8.78
N ASN A 110 -8.50 -1.35 8.27
CA ASN A 110 -8.25 -1.04 6.86
C ASN A 110 -6.76 -1.21 6.48
N ALA A 111 -5.81 -0.98 7.40
CA ALA A 111 -4.40 -1.29 7.17
C ALA A 111 -4.18 -2.78 6.87
N PHE A 112 -4.82 -3.69 7.62
CA PHE A 112 -4.72 -5.12 7.35
C PHE A 112 -5.35 -5.51 6.00
N VAL A 113 -6.50 -4.92 5.67
CA VAL A 113 -7.15 -5.13 4.35
C VAL A 113 -6.22 -4.68 3.22
N MET A 114 -5.60 -3.50 3.35
CA MET A 114 -4.61 -3.01 2.39
C MET A 114 -3.43 -3.96 2.24
N GLY A 115 -2.87 -4.45 3.35
CA GLY A 115 -1.76 -5.40 3.32
C GLY A 115 -2.13 -6.69 2.59
N ALA A 116 -3.23 -7.33 2.98
CA ALA A 116 -3.70 -8.56 2.35
C ALA A 116 -4.01 -8.37 0.86
N PHE A 117 -4.67 -7.26 0.49
CA PHE A 117 -5.01 -6.96 -0.89
C PHE A 117 -3.76 -6.65 -1.74
N SER A 118 -2.77 -5.97 -1.17
CA SER A 118 -1.52 -5.65 -1.89
C SER A 118 -0.67 -6.89 -2.15
N ASP A 119 -0.64 -7.82 -1.21
CA ASP A 119 -0.01 -9.14 -1.39
C ASP A 119 -0.77 -9.98 -2.44
N PHE A 120 -2.10 -9.96 -2.44
CA PHE A 120 -2.92 -10.55 -3.52
C PHE A 120 -2.59 -9.94 -4.88
N ALA A 121 -2.50 -8.61 -4.98
CA ALA A 121 -2.14 -7.91 -6.22
C ALA A 121 -0.73 -8.30 -6.70
N ALA A 122 0.24 -8.45 -5.77
CA ALA A 122 1.58 -8.92 -6.08
C ALA A 122 1.57 -10.33 -6.67
N ARG A 123 0.83 -11.27 -6.08
CA ARG A 123 0.67 -12.63 -6.60
C ARG A 123 0.02 -12.65 -7.98
N LYS A 124 -1.03 -11.87 -8.20
CA LYS A 124 -1.71 -11.79 -9.50
C LYS A 124 -0.78 -11.23 -10.58
N ALA A 125 0.03 -10.23 -10.27
CA ALA A 125 1.03 -9.71 -11.21
C ALA A 125 2.08 -10.76 -11.63
N ARG A 126 2.44 -11.70 -10.73
CA ARG A 126 3.35 -12.82 -11.03
C ARG A 126 2.70 -13.93 -11.85
N GLY A 127 1.43 -14.25 -11.56
CA GLY A 127 0.71 -15.40 -12.14
C GLY A 127 -0.04 -15.14 -13.45
N LEU A 128 -0.01 -13.91 -14.00
CA LEU A 128 -0.63 -13.59 -15.29
C LEU A 128 0.18 -14.08 -16.52
N SER A 129 0.99 -15.13 -16.38
CA SER A 129 1.79 -15.71 -17.48
C SER A 129 0.91 -16.33 -18.55
#